data_AF-A0A2N1YPR0-F1
#
_entry.id   AF-A0A2N1YPR0-F1
#
_cell.length_a   1.000
_cell.length_b   1.000
_cell.length_c   1.000
_cell.angle_alpha   90.00
_cell.angle_beta   90.00
_cell.angle_gamma   90.00
#
_symmetry.space_group_name_H-M   'P 1'
#
loop_
_entity.id
_entity.type
_entity.pdbx_description
1 polymer ?
#
loop_
_entity_poly.entity_id
_entity_poly.type
_entity_poly.pdbx_seq_one_letter_code
_entity_poly.pdbx_strand_id
1 'polypeptide(L)'
;MPAWLISLTLLLSLMASSVAVGSIYSWTDAEGRVHFSQTPSDADTQISSEAEIVDSKAISRVAPRYQNGITYCGGYPMPTLQGSPEHYLLRLYHQRKNLSDSVSQHTGRFDSDIYRCIAHWTDAEIDVHRDTLLMLQQEYQQLLEDHQKIRVAREQGCSQRRGGWLVGPAAQSWADCNMPANQRMRDIEKRLRILQILND
;
A
#
# COMPACT_ATOMS: atom_id res chain seq x y z
N MET A 1 -27.62 -16.94 64.21
CA MET A 1 -26.88 -16.98 62.92
C MET A 1 -25.51 -17.56 63.19
N PRO A 2 -25.03 -18.54 62.39
CA PRO A 2 -23.81 -19.26 62.74
C PRO A 2 -22.58 -18.38 62.49
N ALA A 3 -21.70 -18.28 63.49
CA ALA A 3 -20.56 -17.35 63.53
C ALA A 3 -19.58 -17.47 62.34
N TRP A 4 -19.54 -18.63 61.69
CA TRP A 4 -18.69 -18.87 60.51
C TRP A 4 -19.08 -18.04 59.26
N LEU A 5 -20.33 -17.58 59.14
CA LEU A 5 -20.77 -16.76 58.00
C LEU A 5 -20.23 -15.32 58.07
N ILE A 6 -19.97 -14.81 59.29
CA ILE A 6 -19.45 -13.45 59.50
C ILE A 6 -17.95 -13.40 59.16
N SER A 7 -17.18 -14.44 59.51
CA SER A 7 -15.76 -14.53 59.14
C SER A 7 -15.54 -14.66 57.63
N LEU A 8 -16.41 -15.39 56.91
CA LEU A 8 -16.28 -15.56 55.46
C LEU A 8 -16.58 -14.25 54.70
N THR A 9 -17.57 -13.48 55.17
CA THR A 9 -17.93 -12.20 54.55
C THR A 9 -16.88 -11.11 54.82
N LEU A 10 -16.26 -11.10 56.00
CA LEU A 10 -15.16 -10.18 56.32
C LEU A 10 -13.88 -10.51 55.51
N LEU A 11 -13.60 -11.79 55.25
CA LEU A 11 -12.45 -12.19 54.44
C LEU A 11 -12.62 -11.83 52.95
N LEU A 12 -13.85 -11.89 52.43
CA LEU A 12 -14.15 -11.51 51.04
C LEU A 12 -14.08 -9.99 50.82
N SER A 13 -14.42 -9.16 51.82
CA SER A 13 -14.33 -7.70 51.67
C SER A 13 -12.90 -7.16 51.65
N LEU A 14 -11.93 -7.89 52.22
CA LEU A 14 -10.52 -7.48 52.16
C LEU A 14 -9.87 -7.72 50.78
N MET A 15 -10.46 -8.55 49.92
CA MET A 15 -9.90 -8.85 48.58
C MET A 15 -10.41 -7.88 47.49
N ALA A 16 -11.34 -6.98 47.80
CA ALA A 16 -11.94 -6.06 46.82
C ALA A 16 -11.13 -4.76 46.59
N SER A 17 -10.09 -4.52 47.40
CA SER A 17 -9.31 -3.28 47.36
C SER A 17 -7.96 -3.56 46.71
N SER A 18 -7.85 -3.36 45.38
CA SER A 18 -6.62 -2.92 44.64
C SER A 18 -6.65 -3.30 43.15
N VAL A 19 -7.72 -2.99 42.41
CA VAL A 19 -7.56 -2.81 40.95
C VAL A 19 -7.29 -1.34 40.72
N ALA A 20 -6.04 -0.92 40.96
CA ALA A 20 -5.60 0.40 40.59
C ALA A 20 -5.66 0.49 39.06
N VAL A 21 -6.66 1.21 38.55
CA VAL A 21 -6.73 1.61 37.14
C VAL A 21 -5.57 2.58 36.90
N GLY A 22 -4.39 2.04 36.60
CA GLY A 22 -3.22 2.85 36.30
C GLY A 22 -3.44 3.59 34.99
N SER A 23 -3.51 4.91 35.04
CA SER A 23 -3.45 5.75 33.85
C SER A 23 -2.06 5.59 33.23
N ILE A 24 -1.99 5.01 32.03
CA ILE A 24 -0.75 4.95 31.25
C ILE A 24 -0.75 6.16 30.33
N TYR A 25 0.24 7.03 30.51
CA TYR A 25 0.46 8.16 29.63
C TYR A 25 1.22 7.69 28.40
N SER A 26 0.81 8.16 27.22
CA SER A 26 1.56 7.96 25.99
C SER A 26 2.08 9.30 25.47
N TRP A 27 3.32 9.28 24.97
CA TRP A 27 3.89 10.43 24.26
C TRP A 27 4.74 9.93 23.11
N THR A 28 5.02 10.81 22.15
CA THR A 28 5.85 10.52 20.98
C THR A 28 7.13 11.33 21.08
N ASP A 29 8.29 10.67 20.97
CA ASP A 29 9.59 11.35 20.94
C ASP A 29 9.88 12.01 19.58
N ALA A 30 11.02 12.72 19.47
CA ALA A 30 11.42 13.42 18.25
C ALA A 30 11.65 12.46 17.06
N GLU A 31 11.98 11.21 17.37
CA GLU A 31 12.18 10.11 16.41
C GLU A 31 10.88 9.37 16.07
N GLY A 32 9.73 9.80 16.59
CA GLY A 32 8.41 9.24 16.27
C GLY A 32 8.04 7.97 17.04
N ARG A 33 8.85 7.56 18.04
CA ARG A 33 8.59 6.38 18.86
C ARG A 33 7.59 6.71 19.95
N VAL A 34 6.60 5.83 20.13
CA VAL A 34 5.60 5.97 21.20
C VAL A 34 6.14 5.33 22.46
N HIS A 35 6.22 6.14 23.51
CA HIS A 35 6.57 5.70 24.84
C HIS A 35 5.33 5.63 25.70
N PHE A 36 5.31 4.65 26.60
CA PHE A 36 4.24 4.45 27.57
C PHE A 36 4.86 4.45 28.96
N SER A 37 4.39 5.31 29.86
CA SER A 37 4.82 5.30 31.26
C SER A 37 3.66 5.59 32.20
N GLN A 38 3.82 5.13 33.43
CA GLN A 38 2.90 5.43 34.54
C GLN A 38 3.12 6.85 35.09
N THR A 39 4.25 7.47 34.78
CA THR A 39 4.59 8.84 35.15
C THR A 39 4.79 9.72 33.91
N PRO A 40 4.23 10.95 33.87
CA PRO A 40 4.50 11.90 32.80
C PRO A 40 6.00 12.21 32.71
N SER A 41 6.53 12.39 31.49
CA SER A 41 7.93 12.81 31.30
C SER A 41 8.14 14.24 31.76
N ASP A 42 9.22 14.49 32.52
CA ASP A 42 9.64 15.83 32.93
C ASP A 42 10.20 16.61 31.73
N ALA A 43 9.40 17.54 31.21
CA ALA A 43 9.73 18.70 30.38
C ALA A 43 10.22 18.54 28.91
N ASP A 44 9.74 19.50 28.11
CA ASP A 44 10.26 20.08 26.86
C ASP A 44 10.16 19.39 25.49
N THR A 45 9.66 18.15 25.38
CA THR A 45 9.44 17.51 24.06
C THR A 45 7.99 17.03 23.86
N GLN A 46 7.00 17.85 24.22
CA GLN A 46 5.59 17.44 24.18
C GLN A 46 4.79 18.17 23.09
N ILE A 47 4.34 17.42 22.08
CA ILE A 47 3.01 17.66 21.50
C ILE A 47 2.05 16.90 22.42
N SER A 48 1.41 17.61 23.34
CA SER A 48 0.52 17.03 24.35
C SER A 48 -0.70 16.39 23.69
N SER A 49 -0.81 15.07 23.76
CA SER A 49 -2.07 14.36 23.52
C SER A 49 -2.70 14.02 24.88
N GLU A 50 -3.97 14.39 25.03
CA GLU A 50 -4.78 14.16 26.22
C GLU A 50 -4.78 12.67 26.64
N ALA A 51 -4.83 12.42 27.96
CA ALA A 51 -4.75 11.06 28.51
C ALA A 51 -6.02 10.26 28.16
N GLU A 52 -5.99 9.56 27.04
CA GLU A 52 -7.03 8.61 26.66
C GLU A 52 -6.85 7.29 27.45
N ILE A 53 -7.95 6.71 27.95
CA ILE A 53 -7.95 5.35 28.50
C ILE A 53 -7.78 4.40 27.32
N VAL A 54 -6.53 4.15 26.94
CA VAL A 54 -6.21 3.24 25.84
C VAL A 54 -6.52 1.82 26.29
N ASP A 55 -7.53 1.18 25.68
CA ASP A 55 -7.75 -0.26 25.82
C ASP A 55 -6.40 -0.95 25.57
N SER A 56 -5.96 -1.80 26.50
CA SER A 56 -4.71 -2.55 26.37
C SER A 56 -4.55 -3.33 25.05
N LYS A 57 -5.66 -3.59 24.33
CA LYS A 57 -5.65 -4.12 22.94
C LYS A 57 -5.34 -3.09 21.85
N ALA A 58 -5.50 -1.81 22.13
CA ALA A 58 -5.16 -0.67 21.27
C ALA A 58 -3.70 -0.20 21.42
N ILE A 59 -3.02 -0.55 22.52
CA ILE A 59 -1.62 -0.18 22.81
C ILE A 59 -0.61 -0.79 21.79
N SER A 60 -1.01 -1.82 21.04
CA SER A 60 -0.14 -2.52 20.08
C SER A 60 -0.58 -2.33 18.62
N ARG A 61 -1.14 -1.17 18.24
CA ARG A 61 -1.47 -0.90 16.83
C ARG A 61 -0.64 0.26 16.32
N VAL A 62 0.44 -0.08 15.62
CA VAL A 62 1.16 0.90 14.78
C VAL A 62 0.14 1.46 13.79
N ALA A 63 -0.08 2.77 13.81
CA ALA A 63 -0.98 3.47 12.92
C ALA A 63 -0.19 4.42 12.01
N PRO A 64 -0.71 4.77 10.80
CA PRO A 64 -0.06 5.72 9.92
C PRO A 64 0.08 7.10 10.58
N ARG A 65 1.23 7.76 10.41
CA ARG A 65 1.54 9.09 10.97
C ARG A 65 2.08 10.01 9.89
N TYR A 66 1.63 11.26 9.84
CA TYR A 66 2.12 12.24 8.89
C TYR A 66 3.14 13.17 9.55
N GLN A 67 4.36 13.22 9.02
CA GLN A 67 5.44 14.07 9.53
C GLN A 67 6.23 14.63 8.34
N ASN A 68 6.42 15.95 8.31
CA ASN A 68 7.24 16.64 7.31
C ASN A 68 6.88 16.29 5.84
N GLY A 69 5.60 16.08 5.53
CA GLY A 69 5.18 15.75 4.17
C GLY A 69 5.12 14.26 3.84
N ILE A 70 5.54 13.39 4.77
CA ILE A 70 5.69 11.95 4.55
C ILE A 70 4.81 11.20 5.54
N THR A 71 4.10 10.18 5.06
CA THR A 71 3.36 9.25 5.91
C THR A 71 4.29 8.13 6.37
N TYR A 72 4.20 7.73 7.63
CA TYR A 72 5.02 6.67 8.23
C TYR A 72 4.15 5.61 8.88
N CYS A 73 4.58 4.35 8.79
CA CYS A 73 4.06 3.24 9.59
C CYS A 73 5.16 2.75 10.53
N GLY A 74 5.13 3.20 11.79
CA GLY A 74 6.26 3.03 12.70
C GLY A 74 7.45 3.85 12.19
N GLY A 75 8.60 3.20 12.00
CA GLY A 75 9.80 3.83 11.42
C GLY A 75 9.86 3.80 9.89
N TYR A 76 8.90 3.18 9.20
CA TYR A 76 8.94 3.00 7.75
C TYR A 76 8.23 4.15 7.04
N PRO A 77 8.91 4.90 6.14
CA PRO A 77 8.25 5.91 5.32
C PRO A 77 7.42 5.23 4.22
N MET A 78 6.21 5.71 4.02
CA MET A 78 5.32 5.28 2.95
C MET A 78 5.68 5.99 1.64
N PRO A 79 5.47 5.32 0.48
CA PRO A 79 5.65 5.97 -0.80
C PRO A 79 4.77 7.22 -0.91
N THR A 80 5.34 8.28 -1.45
CA THR A 80 4.59 9.47 -1.86
C THR A 80 4.34 9.42 -3.36
N LEU A 81 3.25 10.03 -3.82
CA LEU A 81 2.96 10.22 -5.24
C LEU A 81 4.09 11.04 -5.90
N GLN A 82 5.03 10.35 -6.54
CA GLN A 82 6.12 10.95 -7.32
C GLN A 82 6.10 10.35 -8.74
N GLY A 83 6.11 11.23 -9.74
CA GLY A 83 6.07 10.82 -11.14
C GLY A 83 4.65 10.58 -11.63
N SER A 84 4.49 9.62 -12.55
CA SER A 84 3.20 9.34 -13.17
C SER A 84 2.32 8.46 -12.26
N PRO A 85 0.99 8.64 -12.26
CA PRO A 85 0.07 7.86 -11.41
C PRO A 85 0.21 6.35 -11.58
N GLU A 86 0.54 5.87 -12.78
CA GLU A 86 0.72 4.45 -13.07
C GLU A 86 1.94 3.88 -12.36
N HIS A 87 3.06 4.60 -12.35
CA HIS A 87 4.27 4.15 -11.63
C HIS A 87 4.06 4.14 -10.12
N TYR A 88 3.25 5.08 -9.61
CA TYR A 88 2.89 5.08 -8.19
C TYR A 88 2.00 3.89 -7.84
N LEU A 89 0.92 3.67 -8.59
CA LEU A 89 0.03 2.52 -8.40
C LEU A 89 0.77 1.18 -8.54
N LEU A 90 1.67 1.05 -9.51
CA LEU A 90 2.51 -0.15 -9.67
C LEU A 90 3.36 -0.41 -8.42
N ARG A 91 3.92 0.64 -7.83
CA ARG A 91 4.70 0.54 -6.60
C ARG A 91 3.84 0.05 -5.43
N LEU A 92 2.62 0.59 -5.29
CA LEU A 92 1.66 0.15 -4.27
C LEU A 92 1.25 -1.31 -4.47
N TYR A 93 0.98 -1.74 -5.70
CA TYR A 93 0.67 -3.15 -6.02
C TYR A 93 1.82 -4.09 -5.67
N HIS A 94 3.05 -3.76 -6.05
CA HIS A 94 4.22 -4.55 -5.67
C HIS A 94 4.41 -4.60 -4.16
N GLN A 95 4.23 -3.47 -3.47
CA GLN A 95 4.31 -3.40 -2.02
C GLN A 95 3.26 -4.31 -1.37
N ARG A 96 1.99 -4.24 -1.80
CA ARG A 96 0.91 -5.10 -1.31
C ARG A 96 1.22 -6.59 -1.49
N LYS A 97 1.72 -6.98 -2.67
CA LYS A 97 2.12 -8.37 -2.96
C LYS A 97 3.23 -8.84 -2.03
N ASN A 98 4.30 -8.04 -1.89
CA ASN A 98 5.42 -8.38 -1.02
C ASN A 98 5.01 -8.44 0.47
N LEU A 99 4.04 -7.64 0.90
CA LEU A 99 3.52 -7.66 2.26
C LEU A 99 2.74 -8.93 2.56
N SER A 100 1.93 -9.41 1.61
CA SER A 100 1.20 -10.68 1.74
C SER A 100 2.15 -11.85 2.01
N ASP A 101 3.27 -11.90 1.30
CA ASP A 101 4.28 -12.93 1.46
C ASP A 101 5.04 -12.78 2.79
N SER A 102 5.32 -11.53 3.20
CA SER A 102 6.11 -11.22 4.39
C SER A 102 5.35 -11.42 5.70
N VAL A 103 4.04 -11.09 5.75
CA VAL A 103 3.17 -11.29 6.92
C VAL A 103 3.11 -12.77 7.31
N SER A 104 3.23 -13.68 6.34
CA SER A 104 3.21 -15.12 6.58
C SER A 104 4.53 -15.66 7.17
N GLN A 105 5.63 -14.93 7.02
CA GLN A 105 6.98 -15.41 7.38
C GLN A 105 7.51 -14.84 8.71
N HIS A 106 7.03 -13.68 9.15
CA HIS A 106 7.53 -13.01 10.36
C HIS A 106 6.69 -13.37 11.58
N THR A 107 7.28 -14.14 12.52
CA THR A 107 6.64 -14.56 13.78
C THR A 107 6.86 -13.57 14.94
N GLY A 108 7.67 -12.53 14.75
CA GLY A 108 7.91 -11.47 15.73
C GLY A 108 6.72 -10.51 15.88
N ARG A 109 6.29 -10.27 17.12
CA ARG A 109 5.10 -9.44 17.44
C ARG A 109 5.23 -7.99 16.94
N PHE A 110 6.40 -7.37 17.12
CA PHE A 110 6.63 -5.96 16.75
C PHE A 110 6.64 -5.75 15.24
N ASP A 111 7.26 -6.66 14.48
CA ASP A 111 7.29 -6.59 13.01
C ASP A 111 5.89 -6.79 12.41
N SER A 112 5.09 -7.66 13.02
CA SER A 112 3.72 -7.94 12.57
C SER A 112 2.81 -6.71 12.59
N ASP A 113 2.91 -5.85 13.61
CA ASP A 113 2.06 -4.66 13.73
C ASP A 113 2.45 -3.57 12.71
N ILE A 114 3.76 -3.42 12.43
CA ILE A 114 4.26 -2.56 11.37
C ILE A 114 3.75 -3.04 10.01
N TYR A 115 3.94 -4.33 9.66
CA TYR A 115 3.49 -4.86 8.37
C TYR A 115 1.97 -4.71 8.18
N ARG A 116 1.18 -4.87 9.24
CA ARG A 116 -0.27 -4.60 9.21
C ARG A 116 -0.58 -3.14 8.94
N CYS A 117 0.12 -2.21 9.59
CA CYS A 117 -0.03 -0.78 9.31
C CYS A 117 0.23 -0.48 7.83
N ILE A 118 1.34 -1.00 7.29
CA ILE A 118 1.73 -0.77 5.90
C ILE A 118 0.67 -1.36 4.95
N ALA A 119 0.19 -2.58 5.21
CA ALA A 119 -0.82 -3.22 4.39
C ALA A 119 -2.13 -2.41 4.38
N HIS A 120 -2.63 -2.02 5.57
CA HIS A 120 -3.84 -1.20 5.68
C HIS A 120 -3.71 0.16 5.00
N TRP A 121 -2.56 0.84 5.17
CA TRP A 121 -2.30 2.10 4.48
C TRP A 121 -2.26 1.91 2.96
N THR A 122 -1.58 0.87 2.49
CA THR A 122 -1.48 0.57 1.04
C THR A 122 -2.85 0.29 0.43
N ASP A 123 -3.71 -0.47 1.11
CA ASP A 123 -5.07 -0.75 0.65
C ASP A 123 -5.93 0.53 0.60
N ALA A 124 -5.85 1.37 1.63
CA ALA A 124 -6.57 2.64 1.65
C ALA A 124 -6.10 3.59 0.54
N GLU A 125 -4.80 3.64 0.28
CA GLU A 125 -4.21 4.48 -0.78
C GLU A 125 -4.62 3.99 -2.18
N ILE A 126 -4.66 2.67 -2.39
CA ILE A 126 -5.20 2.08 -3.64
C ILE A 126 -6.66 2.47 -3.82
N ASP A 127 -7.46 2.44 -2.75
CA ASP A 127 -8.87 2.83 -2.80
C ASP A 127 -9.07 4.32 -3.11
N VAL A 128 -8.21 5.20 -2.61
CA VAL A 128 -8.21 6.63 -3.00
C VAL A 128 -7.98 6.81 -4.50
N HIS A 129 -7.21 5.92 -5.12
CA HIS A 129 -6.90 5.95 -6.55
C HIS A 129 -7.77 5.03 -7.40
N ARG A 130 -8.92 4.56 -6.88
CA ARG A 130 -9.83 3.65 -7.59
C ARG A 130 -10.31 4.19 -8.93
N ASP A 131 -10.69 5.47 -9.00
CA ASP A 131 -11.15 6.08 -10.26
C ASP A 131 -10.03 6.12 -11.31
N THR A 132 -8.79 6.41 -10.89
CA THR A 132 -7.62 6.33 -11.76
C THR A 132 -7.41 4.91 -12.28
N LEU A 133 -7.56 3.89 -11.43
CA LEU A 133 -7.48 2.49 -11.86
C LEU A 133 -8.54 2.15 -12.90
N LEU A 134 -9.79 2.59 -12.71
CA LEU A 134 -10.87 2.37 -13.68
C LEU A 134 -10.56 3.03 -15.04
N MET A 135 -10.04 4.27 -15.03
CA MET A 135 -9.61 4.94 -16.27
C MET A 135 -8.48 4.19 -16.97
N LEU A 136 -7.48 3.73 -16.21
CA LEU A 136 -6.35 2.96 -16.75
C LEU A 136 -6.79 1.59 -17.29
N GLN A 137 -7.77 0.94 -16.66
CA GLN A 137 -8.38 -0.29 -17.17
C GLN A 137 -9.14 -0.05 -18.49
N GLN A 138 -9.88 1.05 -18.58
CA GLN A 138 -10.55 1.42 -19.84
C GLN A 138 -9.54 1.71 -20.95
N GLU A 139 -8.46 2.43 -20.63
CA GLU A 139 -7.35 2.66 -21.56
C GLU A 139 -6.73 1.34 -22.05
N TYR A 140 -6.50 0.38 -21.14
CA TYR A 140 -5.99 -0.94 -21.47
C TYR A 140 -6.87 -1.66 -22.50
N GLN A 141 -8.20 -1.67 -22.31
CA GLN A 141 -9.12 -2.28 -23.26
C GLN A 141 -9.08 -1.59 -24.63
N GLN A 142 -9.05 -0.25 -24.65
CA GLN A 142 -8.95 0.50 -25.90
C GLN A 142 -7.65 0.19 -26.65
N LEU A 143 -6.54 0.08 -25.92
CA LEU A 143 -5.23 -0.24 -26.50
C LEU A 143 -5.19 -1.65 -27.09
N LEU A 144 -5.86 -2.62 -26.48
CA LEU A 144 -5.99 -3.97 -27.05
C LEU A 144 -6.75 -3.94 -28.39
N GLU A 145 -7.85 -3.20 -28.46
CA GLU A 145 -8.60 -3.04 -29.72
C GLU A 145 -7.76 -2.34 -30.80
N ASP A 146 -7.08 -1.26 -30.45
CA ASP A 146 -6.23 -0.50 -31.36
C ASP A 146 -5.09 -1.36 -31.90
N HIS A 147 -4.45 -2.13 -31.01
CA HIS A 147 -3.42 -3.09 -31.40
C HIS A 147 -3.95 -4.12 -32.40
N GLN A 148 -5.15 -4.67 -32.14
CA GLN A 148 -5.82 -5.60 -33.04
C GLN A 148 -6.14 -4.97 -34.40
N LYS A 149 -6.68 -3.75 -34.42
CA LYS A 149 -7.01 -3.00 -35.65
C LYS A 149 -5.75 -2.74 -36.49
N ILE A 150 -4.65 -2.31 -35.87
CA ILE A 150 -3.38 -2.09 -36.57
C ILE A 150 -2.85 -3.39 -37.15
N ARG A 151 -2.94 -4.50 -36.40
CA ARG A 151 -2.50 -5.81 -36.88
C ARG A 151 -3.28 -6.25 -38.13
N VAL A 152 -4.61 -6.14 -38.10
CA VAL A 152 -5.49 -6.48 -39.24
C VAL A 152 -5.24 -5.55 -40.43
N ALA A 153 -5.14 -4.23 -40.19
CA ALA A 153 -4.85 -3.26 -41.25
C ALA A 153 -3.50 -3.53 -41.93
N ARG A 154 -2.48 -3.95 -41.15
CA ARG A 154 -1.18 -4.35 -41.69
C ARG A 154 -1.28 -5.60 -42.57
N GLU A 155 -2.07 -6.59 -42.15
CA GLU A 155 -2.31 -7.82 -42.92
C GLU A 155 -3.03 -7.54 -44.24
N GLN A 156 -3.92 -6.55 -44.28
CA GLN A 156 -4.72 -6.20 -45.46
C GLN A 156 -4.02 -5.19 -46.40
N GLY A 157 -3.30 -4.21 -45.84
CA GLY A 157 -2.79 -3.04 -46.58
C GLY A 157 -1.34 -3.14 -47.05
N CYS A 158 -0.51 -3.94 -46.38
CA CYS A 158 0.88 -4.14 -46.79
C CYS A 158 1.04 -5.54 -47.36
N SER A 159 1.47 -5.67 -48.62
CA SER A 159 1.66 -6.99 -49.24
C SER A 159 2.55 -7.88 -48.37
N GLN A 160 1.98 -8.97 -47.84
CA GLN A 160 2.76 -9.94 -47.08
C GLN A 160 3.65 -10.71 -48.04
N ARG A 161 4.95 -10.37 -48.06
CA ARG A 161 5.91 -11.07 -48.92
C ARG A 161 6.50 -12.29 -48.24
N ARG A 162 6.50 -13.40 -48.99
CA ARG A 162 7.19 -14.65 -48.68
C ARG A 162 8.69 -14.50 -48.97
N GLY A 163 9.42 -13.86 -48.05
CA GLY A 163 10.89 -13.88 -47.98
C GLY A 163 11.66 -13.06 -49.04
N GLY A 164 12.92 -12.76 -48.71
CA GLY A 164 13.86 -12.02 -49.56
C GLY A 164 14.14 -10.58 -49.09
N TRP A 165 15.33 -10.06 -49.40
CA TRP A 165 15.71 -8.67 -49.13
C TRP A 165 15.05 -7.74 -50.16
N LEU A 166 14.36 -6.70 -49.69
CA LEU A 166 13.89 -5.63 -50.55
C LEU A 166 15.03 -4.62 -50.77
N VAL A 167 15.19 -4.17 -52.01
CA VAL A 167 16.13 -3.10 -52.37
C VAL A 167 15.43 -2.08 -53.27
N GLY A 168 15.85 -0.82 -53.16
CA GLY A 168 15.32 0.28 -53.97
C GLY A 168 13.88 0.67 -53.60
N PRO A 169 13.06 1.14 -54.58
CA PRO A 169 11.72 1.70 -54.31
C PRO A 169 10.76 0.74 -53.59
N ALA A 170 10.90 -0.56 -53.80
CA ALA A 170 10.09 -1.56 -53.11
C ALA A 170 10.41 -1.64 -51.61
N ALA A 171 11.68 -1.42 -51.21
CA ALA A 171 12.06 -1.36 -49.80
C ALA A 171 11.49 -0.12 -49.12
N GLN A 172 11.55 1.04 -49.80
CA GLN A 172 11.00 2.28 -49.29
C GLN A 172 9.48 2.20 -49.13
N SER A 173 8.75 1.73 -50.15
CA SER A 173 7.29 1.56 -50.08
C SER A 173 6.86 0.58 -48.97
N TRP A 174 7.63 -0.50 -48.76
CA TRP A 174 7.39 -1.40 -47.64
C TRP A 174 7.65 -0.73 -46.29
N ALA A 175 8.74 0.03 -46.16
CA ALA A 175 9.09 0.74 -44.94
C ALA A 175 8.06 1.81 -44.59
N ASP A 176 7.61 2.59 -45.58
CA ASP A 176 6.58 3.61 -45.41
C ASP A 176 5.25 2.98 -44.96
N CYS A 177 4.91 1.79 -45.45
CA CYS A 177 3.72 1.05 -45.04
C CYS A 177 3.85 0.44 -43.63
N ASN A 178 4.99 -0.16 -43.29
CA ASN A 178 5.15 -0.97 -42.07
C ASN A 178 5.70 -0.21 -40.86
N MET A 179 6.57 0.79 -41.06
CA MET A 179 7.26 1.45 -39.95
C MET A 179 6.32 2.22 -39.01
N PRO A 180 5.36 3.04 -39.50
CA PRO A 180 4.44 3.77 -38.62
C PRO A 180 3.58 2.81 -37.77
N ALA A 181 3.07 1.74 -38.39
CA ALA A 181 2.31 0.71 -37.72
C ALA A 181 3.14 -0.02 -36.65
N ASN A 182 4.37 -0.41 -36.98
CA ASN A 182 5.28 -1.07 -36.04
C ASN A 182 5.68 -0.17 -34.87
N GLN A 183 5.91 1.12 -35.10
CA GLN A 183 6.20 2.07 -34.03
C GLN A 183 5.00 2.20 -33.09
N ARG A 184 3.80 2.44 -33.63
CA ARG A 184 2.58 2.53 -32.82
C ARG A 184 2.29 1.24 -32.06
N MET A 185 2.50 0.07 -32.65
CA MET A 185 2.35 -1.21 -31.94
C MET A 185 3.33 -1.33 -30.77
N ARG A 186 4.61 -0.99 -30.95
CA ARG A 186 5.61 -1.03 -29.85
C ARG A 186 5.23 -0.09 -28.71
N ASP A 187 4.72 1.09 -29.03
CA ASP A 187 4.29 2.06 -28.03
C ASP A 187 3.07 1.53 -27.25
N ILE A 188 2.10 0.94 -27.96
CA ILE A 188 0.94 0.27 -27.35
C ILE A 188 1.39 -0.91 -26.47
N GLU A 189 2.26 -1.80 -26.95
CA GLU A 189 2.79 -2.94 -26.19
C GLU A 189 3.54 -2.52 -24.92
N LYS A 190 4.29 -1.41 -25.00
CA LYS A 190 4.97 -0.85 -23.82
C LYS A 190 3.95 -0.37 -22.78
N ARG A 191 2.88 0.29 -23.23
CA ARG A 191 1.80 0.77 -22.36
C ARG A 191 0.98 -0.40 -21.77
N LEU A 192 0.62 -1.40 -22.58
CA LEU A 192 -0.10 -2.59 -22.14
C LEU A 192 0.65 -3.36 -21.05
N ARG A 193 1.98 -3.49 -21.13
CA ARG A 193 2.79 -4.16 -20.09
C ARG A 193 2.69 -3.49 -18.72
N ILE A 194 2.63 -2.16 -18.67
CA ILE A 194 2.47 -1.40 -17.42
C ILE A 194 1.08 -1.64 -16.86
N LEU A 195 0.06 -1.55 -17.72
CA LEU A 195 -1.34 -1.65 -17.31
C LEU A 195 -1.77 -3.07 -16.93
N GLN A 196 -1.17 -4.10 -17.54
CA GLN A 196 -1.46 -5.51 -17.23
C GLN A 196 -1.20 -5.83 -15.75
N ILE A 197 -0.09 -5.33 -15.19
CA ILE A 197 0.26 -5.56 -13.77
C ILE A 197 -0.78 -4.94 -12.84
N LEU A 198 -1.42 -3.83 -13.24
CA LEU A 198 -2.48 -3.17 -12.46
C LEU A 198 -3.83 -3.87 -12.57
N ASN A 199 -3.99 -4.77 -13.55
CA ASN A 199 -5.24 -5.48 -13.81
C ASN A 199 -5.25 -6.93 -13.28
N ASP A 200 -4.08 -7.44 -12.89
CA ASP A 200 -3.90 -8.76 -12.26
C ASP A 200 -4.05 -8.67 -10.72
#